data_AF-A0A661RLK6-F1
#
_entry.id   AF-A0A661RLK6-F1
#
_cell.length_a   1.000
_cell.length_b   1.000
_cell.length_c   1.000
_cell.angle_alpha   90.00
_cell.angle_beta   90.00
_cell.angle_gamma   90.00
#
_symmetry.space_group_name_H-M   'P 1'
#
loop_
_entity.id
_entity.type
_entity.pdbx_description
1 polymer ?
#
loop_
_entity_poly.entity_id
_entity_poly.type
_entity_poly.pdbx_seq_one_letter_code
_entity_poly.pdbx_strand_id
1 'polypeptide(L)' 'MVEKGRARREKRRQKNNKICHCCQGEFMFCWQCRCGFAICQACMYENQWGMTCNGITWECPDCSAQNGFGNQ' A
#
# COMPACT_ATOMS: atom_id res chain seq x y z
N MET A 1 -36.34 -4.43 -8.61
CA MET A 1 -35.54 -4.79 -7.41
C MET A 1 -34.04 -4.91 -7.78
N VAL A 2 -33.32 -3.79 -7.98
CA VAL A 2 -31.90 -3.81 -8.42
C VAL A 2 -31.11 -2.76 -7.64
N GLU A 3 -31.00 -2.90 -6.31
CA GLU A 3 -30.25 -1.90 -5.50
C GLU A 3 -29.36 -2.52 -4.41
N LYS A 4 -29.55 -3.80 -4.06
CA LYS A 4 -28.81 -4.41 -2.94
C LYS A 4 -27.36 -4.83 -3.28
N GLY A 5 -26.98 -4.83 -4.56
CA GLY A 5 -25.65 -5.25 -5.02
C GLY A 5 -24.57 -4.16 -4.95
N ARG A 6 -24.90 -2.91 -5.31
CA ARG A 6 -23.94 -1.78 -5.34
C ARG A 6 -23.48 -1.36 -3.95
N ALA A 7 -24.43 -1.17 -3.02
CA ALA A 7 -24.13 -0.73 -1.66
C ALA A 7 -23.19 -1.68 -0.89
N ARG A 8 -23.29 -3.01 -1.11
CA ARG A 8 -22.35 -3.98 -0.52
C ARG A 8 -20.94 -3.87 -1.11
N ARG A 9 -20.83 -3.59 -2.42
CA ARG A 9 -19.54 -3.42 -3.11
C ARG A 9 -18.83 -2.15 -2.65
N GLU A 10 -19.58 -1.07 -2.47
CA GLU A 10 -19.06 0.22 -1.98
C GLU A 10 -18.59 0.14 -0.53
N LYS A 11 -19.36 -0.51 0.36
CA LYS A 11 -18.93 -0.75 1.76
C LYS A 11 -17.67 -1.60 1.89
N ARG A 12 -17.44 -2.57 0.99
CA ARG A 12 -16.17 -3.35 0.99
C ARG A 12 -14.98 -2.53 0.51
N ARG A 13 -15.18 -1.62 -0.45
CA ARG A 13 -14.12 -0.74 -0.95
C ARG A 13 -13.64 0.23 0.14
N GLN A 14 -14.56 0.84 0.88
CA GLN A 14 -14.20 1.75 1.98
C GLN A 14 -13.39 1.08 3.10
N LYS A 15 -13.68 -0.19 3.44
CA LYS A 15 -12.95 -0.89 4.51
C LYS A 15 -11.49 -1.22 4.20
N ASN A 16 -11.11 -1.22 2.92
CA ASN A 16 -9.78 -1.62 2.49
C ASN A 16 -8.91 -0.46 2.01
N ASN A 17 -9.42 0.76 2.04
CA ASN A 17 -8.59 1.92 1.74
C ASN A 17 -7.52 2.06 2.83
N LYS A 18 -6.28 2.22 2.38
CA LYS A 18 -5.09 2.46 3.19
C LYS A 18 -4.56 3.85 2.87
N ILE A 19 -4.07 4.54 3.89
CA ILE A 19 -3.51 5.88 3.74
C ILE A 19 -2.00 5.74 3.50
N CYS A 20 -1.50 6.37 2.44
CA CYS A 20 -0.07 6.45 2.17
C CYS A 20 0.58 7.48 3.11
N HIS A 21 1.68 7.14 3.76
CA HIS A 21 2.42 8.07 4.62
C HIS A 21 3.22 9.12 3.82
N CYS A 22 3.59 8.83 2.56
CA CYS A 22 4.34 9.77 1.73
C CYS A 22 3.46 10.89 1.16
N CYS A 23 2.34 10.53 0.54
CA CYS A 23 1.46 11.50 -0.14
C CYS A 23 0.12 11.72 0.55
N GLN A 24 -0.14 11.05 1.68
CA GLN A 24 -1.36 11.15 2.47
C GLN A 24 -2.66 10.79 1.71
N GLY A 25 -2.54 10.23 0.50
CA GLY A 25 -3.67 9.78 -0.29
C GLY A 25 -4.26 8.46 0.21
N GLU A 26 -5.56 8.28 -0.02
CA GLU A 26 -6.27 7.03 0.24
C GLU A 26 -6.20 6.12 -1.00
N PHE A 27 -5.62 4.93 -0.84
CA PHE A 27 -5.46 3.96 -1.92
C PHE A 27 -6.05 2.62 -1.53
N MET A 28 -6.59 1.90 -2.51
CA MET A 28 -7.06 0.51 -2.30
C MET A 28 -5.91 -0.46 -1.99
N PHE A 29 -4.68 -0.07 -2.31
CA PHE A 29 -3.49 -0.86 -2.13
C PHE A 29 -2.33 0.03 -1.67
N CYS A 30 -1.70 -0.36 -0.56
CA CYS A 30 -0.45 0.21 -0.08
C CYS A 30 0.45 -0.94 0.38
N TRP A 31 1.74 -0.83 0.09
CA TRP A 31 2.77 -1.65 0.71
C TRP A 31 2.84 -1.28 2.18
N GLN A 32 2.65 -2.25 3.05
CA GLN A 32 2.67 -2.05 4.50
C GLN A 32 3.94 -2.68 5.07
N CYS A 33 4.70 -1.89 5.82
CA CYS A 33 5.75 -2.40 6.69
C CYS A 33 5.15 -2.85 8.03
N ARG A 34 5.83 -3.78 8.69
CA ARG A 34 5.46 -4.23 10.04
C ARG A 34 5.57 -3.15 11.12
N CYS A 35 6.31 -2.07 10.89
CA CYS A 35 6.33 -0.92 11.78
C CYS A 35 5.05 -0.06 11.74
N GLY A 36 4.18 -0.28 10.74
CA GLY A 36 2.96 0.52 10.51
C GLY A 36 3.06 1.50 9.35
N PHE A 37 4.26 1.70 8.78
CA PHE A 37 4.44 2.52 7.58
C PHE A 37 3.70 1.91 6.39
N ALA A 38 2.94 2.74 5.69
CA ALA A 38 2.21 2.35 4.49
C ALA A 38 2.55 3.28 3.33
N ILE A 39 2.92 2.74 2.18
CA ILE A 39 3.30 3.50 0.99
C ILE A 39 2.54 3.00 -0.24
N CYS A 40 1.98 3.93 -1.02
CA CYS A 40 1.25 3.56 -2.23
C CYS A 40 2.19 3.11 -3.35
N GLN A 41 1.64 2.46 -4.37
CA GLN A 41 2.43 1.96 -5.51
C GLN A 41 3.18 3.08 -6.25
N ALA A 42 2.57 4.26 -6.41
CA ALA A 42 3.19 5.39 -7.09
C ALA A 42 4.43 5.90 -6.32
N CYS A 43 4.26 6.23 -5.03
CA CYS A 43 5.37 6.69 -4.19
C CYS A 43 6.47 5.61 -4.07
N MET A 44 6.10 4.34 -3.99
CA MET A 44 7.08 3.25 -3.99
C MET A 44 7.88 3.21 -5.29
N TYR A 45 7.24 3.42 -6.45
CA TYR A 45 7.91 3.43 -7.75
C TYR A 45 8.85 4.64 -7.90
N GLU A 46 8.41 5.82 -7.46
CA GLU A 46 9.22 7.04 -7.46
C GLU A 46 10.46 6.92 -6.57
N ASN A 47 10.34 6.24 -5.42
CA ASN A 47 11.43 6.03 -4.47
C ASN A 47 12.13 4.67 -4.66
N GLN A 48 11.79 3.93 -5.72
CA GLN A 48 12.27 2.56 -5.93
C GLN A 48 13.80 2.50 -5.99
N TRP A 49 14.41 3.48 -6.66
CA TRP A 49 15.87 3.57 -6.81
C TRP A 49 16.63 3.70 -5.49
N GLY A 50 15.99 4.24 -4.44
CA GLY A 50 16.59 4.39 -3.11
C GLY A 50 16.10 3.38 -2.08
N MET A 51 14.94 2.77 -2.32
CA MET A 51 14.28 1.88 -1.36
C MET A 51 14.38 0.40 -1.69
N THR A 52 14.74 0.00 -2.92
CA THR A 52 14.93 -1.42 -3.27
C THR A 52 16.23 -1.64 -4.04
N CYS A 53 16.96 -2.68 -3.66
CA CYS A 53 18.21 -3.08 -4.30
C CYS A 53 17.99 -4.14 -5.40
N ASN A 54 16.88 -4.87 -5.36
CA ASN A 54 16.65 -6.06 -6.18
C ASN A 54 15.25 -6.13 -6.82
N GLY A 55 14.36 -5.16 -6.56
CA GLY A 55 12.98 -5.18 -7.04
C GLY A 55 12.10 -6.27 -6.41
N ILE A 56 12.61 -7.03 -5.44
CA ILE A 56 11.93 -8.12 -4.73
C ILE A 56 11.59 -7.69 -3.30
N THR A 57 12.51 -6.97 -2.66
CA THR A 57 12.38 -6.45 -1.30
C THR A 57 12.60 -4.95 -1.27
N TRP A 58 11.88 -4.24 -0.42
CA TRP A 58 12.07 -2.82 -0.15
C TRP A 58 12.45 -2.58 1.32
N GLU A 59 13.33 -1.62 1.55
CA GLU A 59 13.72 -1.16 2.87
C GLU A 59 12.78 -0.04 3.33
N CYS A 60 12.25 -0.16 4.53
CA CYS A 60 11.38 0.86 5.11
C CYS A 60 12.20 2.08 5.55
N PRO A 61 11.82 3.32 5.17
CA PRO A 61 12.60 4.50 5.52
C PRO A 61 12.43 4.89 7.00
N ASP A 62 11.41 4.35 7.68
CA ASP A 62 11.08 4.67 9.06
C ASP A 62 11.78 3.74 10.07
N CYS A 63 11.93 2.45 9.73
CA CYS A 63 12.51 1.44 10.63
C CYS A 63 13.68 0.65 10.03
N SER A 64 14.09 0.95 8.79
CA SER A 64 15.13 0.23 8.03
C SER A 64 14.92 -1.28 7.90
N ALA A 65 13.71 -1.78 8.19
CA ALA A 65 13.39 -3.19 8.02
C ALA A 65 13.19 -3.50 6.53
N GLN A 66 13.71 -4.66 6.09
CA GLN A 66 13.40 -5.19 4.77
C GLN A 66 12.02 -5.84 4.76
N ASN A 67 11.21 -5.49 3.76
CA ASN A 67 9.88 -6.03 3.52
C ASN A 67 9.83 -6.61 2.11
N GLY A 68 9.18 -7.75 1.93
CA GLY A 68 8.93 -8.30 0.59
C GLY A 68 7.82 -7.53 -0.12
N PHE A 69 7.98 -7.30 -1.42
CA PHE A 69 6.81 -7.15 -2.28
C PHE A 69 6.12 -8.50 -2.27
N GLY A 70 4.93 -8.61 -1.67
CA GLY A 70 4.23 -9.86 -1.29
C GLY A 70 3.84 -10.83 -2.41
N ASN A 71 4.69 -10.99 -3.43
CA ASN A 71 4.73 -12.10 -4.38
C ASN A 71 5.22 -13.35 -3.63
N GLN A 72 4.33 -13.97 -2.86
CA GLN A 72 4.42 -15.38 -2.49
C GLN A 72 3.51 -16.19 -3.38
#